data_AF-F6DST9-F1
#
_entry.id   AF-F6DST9-F1
#
_cell.length_a   1.000
_cell.length_b   1.000
_cell.length_c   1.000
_cell.angle_alpha   90.00
_cell.angle_beta   90.00
_cell.angle_gamma   90.00
#
_symmetry.space_group_name_H-M   'P 1'
#
loop_
_entity.id
_entity.type
_entity.pdbx_description
1 polymer ?
#
loop_
_entity_poly.entity_id
_entity_poly.type
_entity_poly.pdbx_seq_one_letter_code
_entity_poly.pdbx_strand_id
1 'polypeptide(L)'
;MSVAKNTDVNFETLMKMLNDFCQNCDTLSAGQCKESTCLVGFAKKVLHFADQKGVLDIPGASKLIPQNDLKPYYSDAISKTIAESCKLCKECRDNHSPDCVISLVRTSLEHAVLQEQIDYPGSVFMYLAKVKQQSEEISTQIAGHLRK
;
A
#
# COMPACT_ATOMS: atom_id res chain seq x y z
N MET A 1 27.52 0.74 10.77
CA MET A 1 26.22 0.17 11.17
C MET A 1 25.75 -0.71 10.02
N SER A 2 25.72 -2.01 10.27
CA SER A 2 25.44 -3.06 9.28
C SER A 2 23.95 -3.03 8.94
N VAL A 3 23.62 -2.63 7.72
CA VAL A 3 22.27 -2.80 7.15
C VAL A 3 22.07 -4.30 7.01
N ALA A 4 21.18 -4.87 7.83
CA ALA A 4 20.80 -6.26 7.72
C ALA A 4 20.20 -6.50 6.32
N LYS A 5 21.01 -7.04 5.41
CA LYS A 5 20.51 -7.64 4.16
C LYS A 5 19.78 -8.90 4.55
N ASN A 6 18.46 -8.78 4.70
CA ASN A 6 17.62 -9.95 4.69
C ASN A 6 16.28 -9.55 4.10
N THR A 7 15.96 -9.99 2.90
CA THR A 7 14.56 -9.90 2.49
C THR A 7 14.13 -10.96 1.49
N ASP A 8 13.63 -12.07 2.02
CA ASP A 8 12.75 -13.02 1.34
C ASP A 8 11.35 -12.45 1.03
N VAL A 9 11.17 -11.12 1.00
CA VAL A 9 9.88 -10.50 0.65
C VAL A 9 9.90 -10.22 -0.84
N ASN A 10 9.11 -10.97 -1.60
CA ASN A 10 8.96 -10.76 -3.03
C ASN A 10 7.89 -9.70 -3.31
N PHE A 11 8.29 -8.57 -3.90
CA PHE A 11 7.39 -7.47 -4.28
C PHE A 11 6.81 -7.57 -5.70
N GLU A 12 7.15 -8.61 -6.46
CA GLU A 12 6.75 -8.76 -7.86
C GLU A 12 5.24 -8.73 -8.04
N THR A 13 4.49 -9.46 -7.21
CA THR A 13 3.02 -9.47 -7.26
C THR A 13 2.43 -8.09 -7.00
N LEU A 14 2.89 -7.40 -5.94
CA LEU A 14 2.44 -6.04 -5.63
C LEU A 14 2.77 -5.06 -6.75
N MET A 15 4.00 -5.11 -7.29
CA MET A 15 4.41 -4.25 -8.39
C MET A 15 3.55 -4.46 -9.63
N LYS A 16 3.24 -5.72 -9.97
CA LYS A 16 2.34 -6.06 -11.08
C LYS A 16 0.95 -5.47 -10.87
N MET A 17 0.36 -5.65 -9.69
CA MET A 17 -0.96 -5.10 -9.38
C MET A 17 -0.97 -3.57 -9.45
N LEU A 18 0.08 -2.90 -8.96
CA LEU A 18 0.24 -1.46 -9.09
C LEU A 18 0.36 -1.01 -10.56
N ASN A 19 1.03 -1.78 -11.41
CA ASN A 19 1.10 -1.51 -12.84
C ASN A 19 -0.27 -1.67 -13.52
N ASP A 20 -1.10 -2.62 -13.09
CA ASP A 20 -2.44 -2.83 -13.65
C ASP A 20 -3.37 -1.62 -13.42
N PHE A 21 -3.20 -0.89 -12.30
CA PHE A 21 -3.90 0.40 -12.10
C PHE A 21 -3.50 1.46 -13.12
N CYS A 22 -2.24 1.45 -13.58
CA CYS A 22 -1.75 2.40 -14.56
C CYS A 22 -2.27 2.07 -15.97
N GLN A 23 -2.45 0.79 -16.31
CA GLN A 23 -2.95 0.39 -17.64
C GLN A 23 -4.37 0.91 -17.92
N ASN A 24 -5.22 0.96 -16.88
CA ASN A 24 -6.60 1.44 -16.97
C ASN A 24 -6.76 2.88 -16.45
N CYS A 25 -5.73 3.71 -16.61
CA CYS A 25 -5.68 5.05 -16.02
C CYS A 25 -5.94 6.14 -17.07
N ASP A 26 -7.12 6.77 -17.02
CA ASP A 26 -7.49 7.84 -17.95
C ASP A 26 -6.49 9.01 -17.96
N THR A 27 -5.98 9.40 -16.78
CA THR A 27 -4.98 10.48 -16.69
C THR A 27 -3.66 10.11 -17.36
N LEU A 28 -3.30 8.82 -17.42
CA LEU A 28 -2.10 8.35 -18.12
C LEU A 28 -2.35 8.31 -19.63
N SER A 29 -3.50 7.77 -20.05
CA SER A 29 -3.92 7.73 -21.45
C SER A 29 -4.03 9.13 -22.06
N ALA A 30 -4.43 10.13 -21.27
CA ALA A 30 -4.49 11.53 -21.65
C ALA A 30 -3.13 12.26 -21.61
N GLY A 31 -2.04 11.60 -21.19
CA GLY A 31 -0.73 12.23 -21.04
C GLY A 31 -0.61 13.23 -19.88
N GLN A 32 -1.55 13.19 -18.93
CA GLN A 32 -1.66 14.13 -17.80
C GLN A 32 -1.22 13.51 -16.46
N CYS A 33 -0.70 12.28 -16.47
CA CYS A 33 -0.27 11.59 -15.27
C CYS A 33 0.89 12.33 -14.59
N LYS A 34 0.69 12.68 -13.32
CA LYS A 34 1.71 13.23 -12.43
C LYS A 34 2.02 12.23 -11.33
N GLU A 35 3.02 11.40 -11.56
CA GLU A 35 3.39 10.33 -10.63
C GLU A 35 3.79 10.85 -9.23
N SER A 36 4.28 12.09 -9.13
CA SER A 36 4.64 12.71 -7.83
C SER A 36 3.45 13.01 -6.93
N THR A 37 2.23 13.10 -7.48
CA THR A 37 1.00 13.39 -6.73
C THR A 37 0.02 12.22 -6.76
N CYS A 38 0.44 11.06 -7.29
CA CYS A 38 -0.42 9.89 -7.43
C CYS A 38 -0.11 8.86 -6.35
N LEU A 39 -1.13 8.33 -5.66
CA LEU A 39 -1.01 7.31 -4.63
C LEU A 39 -0.34 6.03 -5.17
N VAL A 40 -0.80 5.54 -6.33
CA VAL A 40 -0.21 4.38 -7.01
C VAL A 40 1.23 4.70 -7.46
N GLY A 41 1.47 5.91 -7.94
CA GLY A 41 2.81 6.35 -8.35
C GLY A 41 3.80 6.35 -7.19
N PHE A 42 3.39 6.86 -6.03
CA PHE A 42 4.18 6.83 -4.81
C PHE A 42 4.44 5.39 -4.34
N ALA A 43 3.42 4.54 -4.30
CA ALA A 43 3.56 3.13 -3.93
C ALA A 43 4.56 2.40 -4.83
N LYS A 44 4.52 2.63 -6.15
CA LYS A 44 5.48 2.08 -7.12
C LYS A 44 6.90 2.56 -6.86
N LYS A 45 7.09 3.85 -6.59
CA LYS A 45 8.41 4.43 -6.27
C LYS A 45 9.00 3.81 -5.01
N VAL A 46 8.19 3.61 -3.99
CA VAL A 46 8.60 2.96 -2.74
C VAL A 46 9.07 1.53 -3.00
N LEU A 47 8.29 0.72 -3.75
CA LEU A 47 8.70 -0.64 -4.10
C LEU A 47 9.98 -0.67 -4.94
N HIS A 48 10.10 0.21 -5.93
CA HIS A 48 11.28 0.28 -6.78
C HIS A 48 12.53 0.67 -5.98
N PHE A 49 12.42 1.64 -5.07
CA PHE A 49 13.51 2.03 -4.20
C PHE A 49 13.91 0.89 -3.25
N ALA A 50 12.93 0.20 -2.66
CA ALA A 50 13.15 -0.94 -1.79
C ALA A 50 13.92 -2.07 -2.50
N ASP A 51 13.49 -2.42 -3.71
CA ASP A 51 14.14 -3.43 -4.56
C ASP A 51 15.57 -3.02 -4.95
N GLN A 52 15.76 -1.79 -5.43
CA GLN A 52 17.07 -1.28 -5.82
C GLN A 52 18.07 -1.16 -4.68
N LYS A 53 17.62 -0.80 -3.48
CA LYS A 53 18.48 -0.57 -2.30
C LYS A 53 18.56 -1.77 -1.37
N GLY A 54 17.69 -2.76 -1.53
CA GLY A 54 17.57 -3.91 -0.64
C GLY A 54 17.17 -3.50 0.78
N VAL A 55 16.21 -2.58 0.91
CA VAL A 55 15.73 -2.06 2.21
C VAL A 55 14.23 -2.28 2.38
N LEU A 56 13.81 -2.51 3.62
CA LEU A 56 12.40 -2.67 3.99
C LEU A 56 11.79 -1.49 4.74
N ASP A 57 12.61 -0.51 5.08
CA ASP A 57 12.24 0.67 5.85
C ASP A 57 12.87 1.89 5.19
N ILE A 58 12.08 2.93 4.96
CA ILE A 58 12.49 4.17 4.30
C ILE A 58 12.13 5.34 5.23
N PRO A 59 13.02 5.73 6.15
CA PRO A 59 12.71 6.71 7.18
C PRO A 59 12.14 8.02 6.63
N GLY A 60 11.01 8.46 7.19
CA GLY A 60 10.29 9.68 6.83
C GLY A 60 9.43 9.59 5.56
N ALA A 61 9.43 8.46 4.83
CA ALA A 61 8.66 8.32 3.61
C ALA A 61 7.14 8.35 3.85
N SER A 62 6.66 7.98 5.03
CA SER A 62 5.24 8.09 5.40
C SER A 62 4.70 9.51 5.28
N LYS A 63 5.54 10.52 5.52
CA LYS A 63 5.18 11.95 5.39
C LYS A 63 5.09 12.42 3.93
N LEU A 64 5.52 11.60 2.99
CA LEU A 64 5.54 11.91 1.55
C LEU A 64 4.36 11.29 0.80
N ILE A 65 3.49 10.54 1.48
CA ILE A 65 2.29 9.96 0.87
C ILE A 65 1.38 11.08 0.36
N PRO A 66 1.02 11.11 -0.94
CA PRO A 66 0.14 12.12 -1.50
C PRO A 66 -1.21 12.17 -0.78
N GLN A 67 -1.69 13.37 -0.44
CA GLN A 67 -2.97 13.56 0.28
C GLN A 67 -4.12 14.03 -0.62
N ASN A 68 -3.81 14.53 -1.82
CA ASN A 68 -4.76 15.20 -2.72
C ASN A 68 -4.89 14.48 -4.08
N ASP A 69 -4.74 13.15 -4.08
CA ASP A 69 -5.02 12.35 -5.28
C ASP A 69 -6.53 12.11 -5.37
N LEU A 70 -7.21 12.90 -6.20
CA LEU A 70 -8.66 12.82 -6.39
C LEU A 70 -9.06 11.90 -7.55
N LYS A 71 -8.13 11.10 -8.08
CA LYS A 71 -8.42 10.16 -9.17
C LYS A 71 -9.42 9.10 -8.67
N PRO A 72 -10.41 8.71 -9.49
CA PRO A 72 -11.26 7.58 -9.15
C PRO A 72 -10.46 6.26 -9.17
N TYR A 73 -10.70 5.43 -8.17
CA TYR A 73 -10.15 4.07 -8.05
C TYR A 73 -11.27 3.06 -7.88
N TYR A 74 -11.15 1.91 -8.54
CA TYR A 74 -12.06 0.79 -8.31
C TYR A 74 -11.79 0.17 -6.93
N SER A 75 -12.79 0.19 -6.05
CA SER A 75 -12.66 -0.29 -4.67
C SER A 75 -12.18 -1.74 -4.60
N ASP A 76 -12.69 -2.63 -5.45
CA ASP A 76 -12.24 -4.03 -5.48
C ASP A 76 -10.75 -4.17 -5.80
N ALA A 77 -10.24 -3.41 -6.77
CA ALA A 77 -8.82 -3.44 -7.14
C ALA A 77 -7.93 -2.91 -6.00
N ILE A 78 -8.36 -1.83 -5.33
CA ILE A 78 -7.69 -1.29 -4.14
C ILE A 78 -7.69 -2.32 -3.02
N SER A 79 -8.85 -2.85 -2.65
CA SER A 79 -9.04 -3.85 -1.60
C SER A 79 -8.20 -5.11 -1.85
N LYS A 80 -8.12 -5.58 -3.10
CA LYS A 80 -7.27 -6.70 -3.49
C LYS A 80 -5.79 -6.40 -3.28
N THR A 81 -5.34 -5.20 -3.62
CA THR A 81 -3.93 -4.80 -3.49
C THR A 81 -3.55 -4.55 -2.04
N ILE A 82 -4.46 -3.99 -1.23
CA ILE A 82 -4.32 -3.90 0.22
C ILE A 82 -4.21 -5.30 0.83
N ALA A 83 -5.06 -6.25 0.41
CA ALA A 83 -4.97 -7.64 0.88
C ALA A 83 -3.60 -8.26 0.57
N GLU A 84 -3.05 -8.04 -0.63
CA GLU A 84 -1.71 -8.50 -0.98
C GLU A 84 -0.63 -7.86 -0.09
N SER A 85 -0.74 -6.57 0.22
CA SER A 85 0.16 -5.91 1.17
C SER A 85 0.08 -6.52 2.58
N CYS A 86 -1.12 -6.94 3.01
CA CYS A 86 -1.31 -7.62 4.27
C CYS A 86 -0.66 -9.02 4.28
N LYS A 87 -0.69 -9.76 3.16
CA LYS A 87 -0.02 -11.08 3.03
C LYS A 87 1.50 -10.97 3.16
N LEU A 88 2.09 -9.87 2.69
CA LEU A 88 3.53 -9.64 2.82
C LEU A 88 3.94 -9.13 4.20
N CYS A 89 3.00 -8.64 5.01
CA CYS A 89 3.30 -8.09 6.33
C CYS A 89 3.79 -9.18 7.28
N LYS A 90 4.90 -8.93 7.99
CA LYS A 90 5.46 -9.86 8.98
C LYS A 90 4.78 -9.82 10.35
N GLU A 91 3.69 -9.06 10.48
CA GLU A 91 2.98 -8.83 11.74
C GLU A 91 3.89 -8.42 12.91
N CYS A 92 4.66 -7.35 12.71
CA CYS A 92 5.66 -6.88 13.69
C CYS A 92 5.05 -6.36 15.02
N ARG A 93 3.72 -6.31 15.17
CA ARG A 93 2.99 -5.78 16.35
C ARG A 93 3.53 -4.41 16.77
N ASP A 94 3.91 -4.25 18.03
CA ASP A 94 4.40 -2.99 18.61
C ASP A 94 5.72 -2.50 17.99
N ASN A 95 6.46 -3.36 17.26
CA ASN A 95 7.66 -2.97 16.52
C ASN A 95 7.36 -2.54 15.08
N HIS A 96 6.09 -2.33 14.72
CA HIS A 96 5.70 -1.90 13.38
C HIS A 96 6.19 -0.49 13.07
N SER A 97 6.75 -0.31 11.88
CA SER A 97 7.19 0.99 11.38
C SER A 97 6.20 1.52 10.34
N PRO A 98 5.71 2.77 10.46
CA PRO A 98 4.92 3.43 9.41
C PRO A 98 5.73 3.66 8.14
N ASP A 99 7.06 3.69 8.25
CA ASP A 99 8.01 3.85 7.15
C ASP A 99 8.43 2.50 6.52
N CYS A 100 7.84 1.39 6.99
CA CYS A 100 8.01 0.10 6.34
C CYS A 100 7.43 0.15 4.91
N VAL A 101 8.18 -0.34 3.94
CA VAL A 101 7.81 -0.42 2.51
C VAL A 101 6.39 -0.97 2.29
N ILE A 102 6.03 -2.03 3.03
CA ILE A 102 4.70 -2.65 2.94
C ILE A 102 3.62 -1.72 3.52
N SER A 103 3.92 -1.05 4.63
CA SER A 103 3.01 -0.07 5.24
C SER A 103 2.80 1.12 4.33
N LEU A 104 3.85 1.65 3.73
CA LEU A 104 3.80 2.76 2.79
C LEU A 104 2.90 2.45 1.59
N VAL A 105 3.05 1.27 0.99
CA VAL A 105 2.18 0.82 -0.11
C VAL A 105 0.73 0.71 0.36
N ARG A 106 0.49 0.07 1.50
CA ARG A 106 -0.85 -0.12 2.05
C ARG A 106 -1.53 1.22 2.35
N THR A 107 -0.88 2.09 3.11
CA THR A 107 -1.41 3.40 3.50
C THR A 107 -1.66 4.28 2.28
N SER A 108 -0.82 4.22 1.26
CA SER A 108 -1.11 4.92 -0.01
C SER A 108 -2.42 4.46 -0.65
N LEU A 109 -2.73 3.17 -0.59
CA LEU A 109 -3.98 2.64 -1.15
C LEU A 109 -5.18 2.91 -0.24
N GLU A 110 -4.98 2.94 1.08
CA GLU A 110 -6.01 3.33 2.05
C GLU A 110 -6.52 4.75 1.81
N HIS A 111 -5.62 5.70 1.49
CA HIS A 111 -6.00 7.08 1.15
C HIS A 111 -6.96 7.17 -0.06
N ALA A 112 -7.05 6.14 -0.91
CA ALA A 112 -7.97 6.14 -2.04
C ALA A 112 -9.41 5.71 -1.65
N VAL A 113 -9.61 5.05 -0.51
CA VAL A 113 -10.90 4.41 -0.16
C VAL A 113 -11.37 4.65 1.27
N LEU A 114 -10.51 5.16 2.15
CA LEU A 114 -10.83 5.46 3.56
C LEU A 114 -10.81 6.97 3.80
N GLN A 115 -11.65 7.41 4.74
CA GLN A 115 -11.75 8.83 5.10
C GLN A 115 -10.64 9.26 6.04
N GLU A 116 -10.22 8.36 6.93
CA GLU A 116 -9.20 8.62 7.93
C GLU A 116 -8.07 7.60 7.81
N GLN A 117 -6.84 8.08 8.02
CA GLN A 117 -5.68 7.20 8.06
C GLN A 117 -5.80 6.19 9.22
N ILE A 118 -5.53 4.92 8.92
CA ILE A 118 -5.47 3.88 9.95
C ILE A 118 -4.04 3.76 10.47
N ASP A 119 -3.87 3.96 11.77
CA ASP A 119 -2.64 3.56 12.45
C ASP A 119 -2.56 2.02 12.51
N TYR A 120 -1.72 1.43 11.65
CA TYR A 120 -1.66 -0.01 11.45
C TYR A 120 -1.08 -0.70 12.70
N PRO A 121 -1.84 -1.59 13.36
CA PRO A 121 -1.47 -2.16 14.67
C PRO A 121 -0.42 -3.28 14.59
N GLY A 122 0.23 -3.48 13.44
CA GLY A 122 1.18 -4.59 13.26
C GLY A 122 0.51 -5.97 13.23
N SER A 123 -0.82 -6.05 13.03
CA SER A 123 -1.60 -7.29 12.92
C SER A 123 -2.69 -7.12 11.87
N VAL A 124 -2.82 -8.09 10.95
CA VAL A 124 -3.83 -8.07 9.89
C VAL A 124 -5.23 -8.20 10.46
N PHE A 125 -5.42 -9.02 11.50
CA PHE A 125 -6.73 -9.17 12.14
C PHE A 125 -7.21 -7.86 12.80
N MET A 126 -6.35 -7.24 13.61
CA MET A 126 -6.68 -5.95 14.25
C MET A 126 -6.84 -4.83 13.23
N TYR A 127 -6.05 -4.86 12.15
CA TYR A 127 -6.20 -3.95 11.03
C TYR A 127 -7.58 -4.04 10.39
N LEU A 128 -8.05 -5.24 10.04
CA LEU A 128 -9.38 -5.44 9.47
C LEU A 128 -10.48 -4.92 10.41
N ALA A 129 -10.34 -5.11 11.72
CA ALA A 129 -11.28 -4.55 12.69
C ALA A 129 -11.32 -3.01 12.65
N LYS A 130 -10.17 -2.34 12.51
CA LYS A 130 -10.10 -0.88 12.33
C LYS A 130 -10.69 -0.43 10.99
N VAL A 131 -10.39 -1.14 9.89
CA VAL A 131 -11.00 -0.84 8.58
C VAL A 131 -12.52 -0.95 8.66
N LYS A 132 -13.03 -2.01 9.30
CA LYS A 132 -14.47 -2.25 9.46
C LYS A 132 -15.18 -1.11 10.20
N GLN A 133 -14.52 -0.44 11.13
CA GLN A 133 -15.08 0.71 11.85
C GLN A 133 -15.34 1.91 10.92
N GLN A 134 -14.53 2.09 9.87
CA GLN A 134 -14.73 3.14 8.88
C GLN A 134 -15.59 2.68 7.70
N SER A 135 -15.40 1.44 7.23
CA SER A 135 -16.14 0.85 6.12
C SER A 135 -16.19 -0.67 6.22
N GLU A 136 -17.37 -1.20 6.53
CA GLU A 136 -17.62 -2.64 6.54
C GLU A 136 -17.46 -3.27 5.15
N GLU A 137 -17.82 -2.54 4.09
CA GLU A 137 -17.67 -2.99 2.71
C GLU A 137 -16.20 -3.23 2.36
N ILE A 138 -15.34 -2.22 2.57
CA ILE A 138 -13.89 -2.32 2.26
C ILE A 138 -13.24 -3.41 3.11
N SER A 139 -13.56 -3.48 4.41
CA SER A 139 -13.04 -4.55 5.27
C SER A 139 -13.44 -5.94 4.76
N THR A 140 -14.67 -6.10 4.28
CA THR A 140 -15.17 -7.38 3.76
C THR A 140 -14.48 -7.75 2.45
N GLN A 141 -14.27 -6.78 1.55
CA GLN A 141 -13.54 -6.99 0.31
C GLN A 141 -12.08 -7.43 0.56
N ILE A 142 -11.36 -6.71 1.44
CA ILE A 142 -9.98 -7.07 1.81
C ILE A 142 -9.94 -8.49 2.40
N ALA A 143 -10.83 -8.79 3.36
CA ALA A 143 -10.92 -10.12 3.97
C ALA A 143 -11.24 -11.22 2.95
N GLY A 144 -12.08 -10.92 1.96
CA GLY A 144 -12.40 -11.83 0.86
C GLY A 144 -11.19 -12.16 -0.03
N HIS A 145 -10.32 -11.18 -0.30
CA HIS A 145 -9.09 -11.37 -1.08
C HIS A 145 -7.95 -12.01 -0.27
N LEU A 146 -7.99 -11.93 1.06
CA LEU A 146 -7.03 -12.64 1.93
C LEU A 146 -7.24 -14.15 1.97
N ARG A 147 -8.48 -14.63 1.77
CA ARG A 147 -8.82 -16.06 1.79
C ARG A 147 -8.51 -16.81 0.49
N LYS A 148 -8.18 -16.07 -0.58
CA LYS A 148 -7.82 -16.58 -1.91
C LYS A 148 -6.32 -16.68 -2.04
#